data_AF-A0A2W6BYA4-F1
#
_entry.id   AF-A0A2W6BYA4-F1
#
_cell.length_a   1.000
_cell.length_b   1.000
_cell.length_c   1.000
_cell.angle_alpha   90.00
_cell.angle_beta   90.00
_cell.angle_gamma   90.00
#
_symmetry.space_group_name_H-M   'P 1'
#
loop_
_entity.id
_entity.type
_entity.pdbx_description
1 polymer ?
#
loop_
_entity_poly.entity_id
_entity_poly.type
_entity_poly.pdbx_seq_one_letter_code
_entity_poly.pdbx_strand_id
1 'polypeptide(L)'
;MVAAFITEPLVVDPVVHAAEIARFVAKVVEGPGEYCAIWTGAIGDDGYGRFSITREGRERTVKPHRYAVAYRLGVPIEFGEVIEHIVCDNPICCRADPEPSVGHVWPSTQADNLRRMASRGRGGGRRWWVRRWSGLSRPERAERSRALAAAVRDGWDEARVRRVLMTIDPAQLPLFD
;
A
#
# COMPACT_ATOMS: atom_id res chain seq x y z
N MET A 1 31.50 13.20 7.82
CA MET A 1 30.91 11.95 8.36
C MET A 1 29.80 11.53 7.42
N VAL A 2 30.04 10.53 6.57
CA VAL A 2 29.00 9.96 5.71
C VAL A 2 28.08 9.17 6.63
N ALA A 3 26.80 9.55 6.70
CA ALA A 3 25.80 8.74 7.40
C ALA A 3 25.90 7.31 6.85
N ALA A 4 26.08 6.32 7.71
CA ALA A 4 25.98 4.93 7.31
C ALA A 4 24.57 4.71 6.77
N PHE A 5 24.41 4.76 5.45
CA PHE A 5 23.16 4.41 4.81
C PHE A 5 22.94 2.93 5.12
N ILE A 6 21.90 2.65 5.90
CA ILE A 6 21.50 1.29 6.21
C ILE A 6 21.08 0.64 4.89
N THR A 7 21.95 -0.23 4.37
CA THR A 7 21.76 -1.01 3.14
C THR A 7 21.07 -2.35 3.41
N GLU A 8 20.69 -2.63 4.66
CA GLU A 8 20.12 -3.92 5.03
C GLU A 8 18.74 -4.13 4.40
N PRO A 9 18.51 -5.27 3.73
CA PRO A 9 17.22 -5.60 3.17
C PRO A 9 16.16 -5.74 4.28
N LEU A 10 14.92 -5.37 3.97
CA LEU A 10 13.78 -5.71 4.82
C LEU A 10 13.45 -7.20 4.64
N VAL A 11 13.81 -8.01 5.62
CA VAL A 11 13.47 -9.43 5.70
C VAL A 11 12.40 -9.67 6.75
N VAL A 12 11.43 -10.54 6.50
CA VAL A 12 10.42 -10.94 7.48
C VAL A 12 10.43 -12.46 7.64
N ASP A 13 11.26 -12.94 8.55
CA ASP A 13 11.22 -14.32 9.02
C ASP A 13 9.99 -14.59 9.93
N PRO A 14 9.18 -15.62 9.65
CA PRO A 14 7.94 -15.90 10.37
C PRO A 14 8.12 -16.37 11.82
N VAL A 15 9.29 -16.92 12.15
CA VAL A 15 9.62 -17.42 13.49
C VAL A 15 10.25 -16.29 14.32
N VAL A 16 11.28 -15.65 13.78
CA VAL A 16 12.03 -14.59 14.48
C VAL A 16 11.15 -13.35 14.69
N HIS A 17 10.30 -13.01 13.72
CA HIS A 17 9.48 -11.79 13.76
C HIS A 17 8.00 -12.05 14.09
N ALA A 18 7.66 -13.18 14.73
CA ALA A 18 6.27 -13.57 14.99
C ALA A 18 5.43 -12.47 15.68
N ALA A 19 5.98 -11.79 16.70
CA ALA A 19 5.29 -10.71 17.40
C ALA A 19 5.10 -9.44 16.53
N GLU A 20 6.07 -9.13 15.68
CA GLU A 20 6.01 -8.04 14.71
C GLU A 20 4.93 -8.31 13.65
N ILE A 21 4.88 -9.56 13.15
CA ILE A 21 3.86 -10.04 12.21
C ILE A 21 2.48 -9.97 12.84
N ALA A 22 2.30 -10.41 14.10
CA ALA A 22 1.02 -10.31 14.79
C ALA A 22 0.51 -8.86 14.88
N ARG A 23 1.41 -7.90 15.20
CA ARG A 23 1.10 -6.47 15.19
C ARG A 23 0.76 -5.94 13.80
N PHE A 24 1.41 -6.44 12.77
CA PHE A 24 1.13 -6.07 11.38
C PHE A 24 -0.24 -6.59 10.94
N VAL A 25 -0.51 -7.87 11.13
CA VAL A 25 -1.78 -8.53 10.76
C VAL A 25 -2.96 -7.89 11.48
N ALA A 26 -2.81 -7.55 12.77
CA ALA A 26 -3.85 -6.84 13.54
C ALA A 26 -4.21 -5.45 12.98
N LYS A 27 -3.39 -4.88 12.09
CA LYS A 27 -3.59 -3.56 11.46
C LYS A 27 -3.93 -3.67 9.97
N VAL A 28 -4.20 -4.87 9.46
CA VAL A 28 -4.60 -5.09 8.07
C VAL A 28 -5.99 -5.73 8.07
N VAL A 29 -6.93 -5.07 7.40
CA VAL A 29 -8.28 -5.60 7.18
C VAL A 29 -8.36 -6.17 5.77
N GLU A 30 -8.50 -7.48 5.66
CA GLU A 30 -8.60 -8.19 4.39
C GLU A 30 -9.95 -7.93 3.73
N GLY A 31 -9.94 -7.39 2.50
CA GLY A 31 -11.13 -7.35 1.67
C GLY A 31 -11.45 -8.73 1.06
N PRO A 32 -12.73 -9.09 0.87
CA PRO A 32 -13.11 -10.36 0.26
C PRO A 32 -12.68 -10.43 -1.21
N GLY A 33 -12.48 -11.65 -1.70
CA GLY A 33 -12.18 -11.91 -3.12
C GLY A 33 -10.93 -11.16 -3.61
N GLU A 34 -11.13 -10.29 -4.60
CA GLU A 34 -10.10 -9.48 -5.27
C GLU A 34 -9.96 -8.04 -4.70
N TYR A 35 -10.53 -7.76 -3.54
CA TYR A 35 -10.44 -6.43 -2.95
C TYR A 35 -9.15 -6.21 -2.17
N CYS A 36 -8.77 -4.94 -1.99
CA CYS A 36 -7.55 -4.58 -1.27
C CYS A 36 -7.54 -5.11 0.16
N ALA A 37 -6.36 -5.46 0.66
CA ALA A 37 -6.11 -5.59 2.10
C ALA A 37 -5.72 -4.20 2.63
N ILE A 38 -6.50 -3.62 3.52
CA ILE A 38 -6.37 -2.20 3.88
C ILE A 38 -5.60 -2.04 5.19
N TRP A 39 -4.54 -1.25 5.16
CA TRP A 39 -3.83 -0.82 6.36
C TRP A 39 -4.66 0.17 7.18
N THR A 40 -4.78 -0.07 8.48
CA THR A 40 -5.57 0.74 9.42
C THR A 40 -4.72 1.45 10.49
N GLY A 41 -3.39 1.27 10.46
CA GLY A 41 -2.47 1.95 11.36
C GLY A 41 -2.18 3.42 10.98
N ALA A 42 -1.02 3.93 11.38
CA ALA A 42 -0.63 5.31 11.10
C ALA A 42 -0.51 5.57 9.58
N ILE A 43 -0.94 6.76 9.14
CA ILE A 43 -0.91 7.22 7.74
C ILE A 43 -0.27 8.60 7.70
N GLY A 44 0.77 8.75 6.85
CA GLY A 44 1.49 10.01 6.67
C GLY A 44 0.71 11.06 5.90
N ASP A 45 1.27 12.27 5.84
CA ASP A 45 0.76 13.38 5.02
C ASP A 45 0.84 13.12 3.50
N ASP A 46 1.59 12.10 3.10
CA ASP A 46 1.74 11.62 1.73
C ASP A 46 0.70 10.55 1.35
N GLY A 47 -0.15 10.17 2.31
CA GLY A 47 -1.18 9.14 2.17
C GLY A 47 -0.69 7.70 2.23
N TYR A 48 0.59 7.46 2.46
CA TYR A 48 1.10 6.10 2.66
C TYR A 48 1.03 5.71 4.13
N GLY A 49 0.80 4.42 4.38
CA GLY A 49 0.86 3.87 5.73
C GLY A 49 2.27 3.96 6.34
N ARG A 50 2.34 3.86 7.67
CA ARG A 50 3.57 3.82 8.47
C ARG A 50 3.48 2.68 9.48
N PHE A 51 4.44 1.77 9.45
CA PHE A 51 4.56 0.67 10.39
C PHE A 51 5.91 0.71 11.09
N SER A 52 5.90 0.94 12.41
CA SER A 52 7.10 0.92 13.25
C SER A 52 7.46 -0.50 13.65
N ILE A 53 8.67 -0.92 13.24
CA ILE A 53 9.31 -2.17 13.60
C ILE A 53 10.50 -1.90 14.52
N THR A 54 10.78 -2.81 15.45
CA THR A 54 11.90 -2.67 16.38
C THR A 54 12.76 -3.91 16.29
N ARG A 55 14.01 -3.75 15.88
CA ARG A 55 14.97 -4.85 15.71
C ARG A 55 16.29 -4.45 16.34
N GLU A 56 16.88 -5.35 17.11
CA GLU A 56 18.16 -5.10 17.81
C GLU A 56 18.16 -3.80 18.63
N GLY A 57 17.05 -3.51 19.32
CA GLY A 57 16.87 -2.30 20.11
C GLY A 57 16.71 -1.00 19.30
N ARG A 58 16.61 -1.07 17.98
CA ARG A 58 16.43 0.10 17.09
C ARG A 58 15.04 0.11 16.47
N GLU A 59 14.32 1.21 16.64
CA GLU A 59 13.06 1.42 15.92
C GLU A 59 13.33 1.93 14.50
N ARG A 60 12.61 1.37 13.52
CA ARG A 60 12.61 1.79 12.13
C ARG A 60 11.16 1.86 11.65
N THR A 61 10.83 2.87 10.83
CA THR A 61 9.50 2.97 10.20
C THR A 61 9.57 2.47 8.77
N VAL A 62 8.71 1.51 8.42
CA VAL A 62 8.58 0.98 7.05
C VAL A 62 7.19 1.25 6.48
N LYS A 63 7.08 1.24 5.15
CA LYS A 63 5.77 1.28 4.48
C LYS A 63 5.09 -0.09 4.61
N PRO A 64 3.82 -0.17 5.05
CA PRO A 64 3.11 -1.43 5.27
C PRO A 64 3.08 -2.37 4.06
N HIS A 65 2.90 -1.85 2.84
CA HIS A 65 2.91 -2.70 1.64
C HIS A 65 4.27 -3.37 1.40
N ARG A 66 5.39 -2.73 1.76
CA ARG A 66 6.72 -3.34 1.66
C ARG A 66 6.86 -4.48 2.66
N TYR A 67 6.38 -4.24 3.88
CA TYR A 67 6.33 -5.27 4.92
C TYR A 67 5.48 -6.45 4.49
N ALA A 68 4.31 -6.18 3.89
CA ALA A 68 3.40 -7.20 3.39
C ALA A 68 4.07 -8.10 2.35
N VAL A 69 4.80 -7.51 1.38
CA VAL A 69 5.52 -8.27 0.36
C VAL A 69 6.63 -9.11 0.99
N ALA A 70 7.47 -8.52 1.84
CA ALA A 70 8.54 -9.24 2.53
C ALA A 70 7.99 -10.44 3.33
N TYR A 71 6.86 -10.24 4.00
CA TYR A 71 6.20 -11.25 4.81
C TYR A 71 5.51 -12.33 3.98
N ARG A 72 4.61 -11.95 3.07
CA ARG A 72 3.72 -12.88 2.36
C ARG A 72 4.41 -13.60 1.22
N LEU A 73 5.43 -12.99 0.60
CA LEU A 73 6.20 -13.62 -0.47
C LEU A 73 7.48 -14.29 0.05
N GLY A 74 7.90 -13.99 1.28
CA GLY A 74 9.11 -14.55 1.87
C GLY A 74 10.40 -14.09 1.17
N VAL A 75 10.40 -12.90 0.56
CA VAL A 75 11.55 -12.35 -0.18
C VAL A 75 12.14 -11.13 0.52
N PRO A 76 13.47 -10.95 0.52
CA PRO A 76 14.10 -9.72 1.01
C PRO A 76 13.69 -8.55 0.11
N ILE A 77 13.42 -7.39 0.72
CA ILE A 77 13.17 -6.15 -0.03
C ILE A 77 14.34 -5.21 0.16
N GLU A 78 15.08 -4.99 -0.92
CA GLU A 78 16.32 -4.21 -0.89
C GLU A 78 16.03 -2.72 -0.64
N PHE A 79 17.05 -2.02 -0.14
CA PHE A 79 16.99 -0.58 -0.02
C PHE A 79 16.82 0.07 -1.40
N GLY A 80 15.82 0.94 -1.54
CA GLY A 80 15.52 1.61 -2.81
C GLY A 80 14.73 0.79 -3.82
N GLU A 81 14.54 -0.53 -3.59
CA GLU A 81 13.66 -1.35 -4.43
C GLU A 81 12.23 -0.80 -4.43
N VAL A 82 11.54 -0.85 -5.56
CA VAL A 82 10.19 -0.31 -5.68
C VAL A 82 9.20 -1.45 -5.48
N ILE A 83 8.21 -1.22 -4.60
CA ILE A 83 7.04 -2.10 -4.51
C ILE A 83 5.90 -1.42 -5.25
N GLU A 84 5.49 -2.02 -6.35
CA GLU A 84 4.47 -1.45 -7.23
C GLU A 84 3.08 -1.91 -6.84
N HIS A 85 2.12 -0.99 -6.89
CA HIS A 85 0.70 -1.33 -6.86
C HIS A 85 0.23 -1.74 -8.26
N ILE A 86 0.49 -2.99 -8.63
CA ILE A 86 0.15 -3.49 -9.97
C ILE A 86 -1.35 -3.63 -10.22
N VAL A 87 -2.23 -3.57 -9.21
CA VAL A 87 -3.69 -3.64 -9.44
C VAL A 87 -4.42 -2.33 -9.15
N CYS A 88 -4.22 -1.75 -7.95
CA CYS A 88 -5.19 -0.81 -7.37
C CYS A 88 -4.69 0.64 -7.23
N ASP A 89 -3.39 0.91 -7.41
CA ASP A 89 -2.72 2.18 -7.10
C ASP A 89 -3.00 2.75 -5.69
N ASN A 90 -3.55 1.94 -4.78
CA ASN A 90 -3.99 2.37 -3.45
C ASN A 90 -2.82 2.36 -2.45
N PRO A 91 -2.38 3.52 -1.94
CA PRO A 91 -1.14 3.65 -1.15
C PRO A 91 -1.15 2.90 0.19
N ILE A 92 -2.33 2.50 0.67
CA ILE A 92 -2.52 1.74 1.91
C ILE A 92 -2.95 0.28 1.67
N CYS A 93 -2.92 -0.19 0.43
CA CYS A 93 -3.15 -1.60 0.11
C CYS A 93 -1.93 -2.45 0.47
N CYS A 94 -2.14 -3.51 1.25
CA CYS A 94 -1.13 -4.47 1.69
C CYS A 94 -1.37 -5.88 1.11
N ARG A 95 -2.21 -6.02 0.09
CA ARG A 95 -2.53 -7.33 -0.50
C ARG A 95 -1.33 -7.83 -1.31
N ALA A 96 -0.47 -8.60 -0.67
CA ALA A 96 0.62 -9.33 -1.26
C ALA A 96 0.28 -10.82 -1.22
N ASP A 97 0.45 -11.51 -2.34
CA ASP A 97 0.18 -12.94 -2.48
C ASP A 97 1.17 -13.55 -3.48
N PRO A 98 1.73 -14.74 -3.23
CA PRO A 98 2.60 -15.43 -4.19
C PRO A 98 1.94 -15.68 -5.55
N GLU A 99 0.62 -15.85 -5.59
CA GLU A 99 -0.16 -15.93 -6.82
C GLU A 99 -0.36 -14.52 -7.40
N PRO A 100 0.28 -14.19 -8.55
CA PRO A 100 0.24 -12.83 -9.09
C PRO A 100 -1.15 -12.34 -9.49
N SER A 101 -2.09 -13.27 -9.76
CA SER A 101 -3.48 -12.94 -10.05
C SER A 101 -4.29 -12.52 -8.80
N VAL A 102 -3.77 -12.78 -7.60
CA VAL A 102 -4.38 -12.43 -6.30
C VAL A 102 -3.70 -11.20 -5.69
N GLY A 103 -2.38 -11.09 -5.83
CA GLY A 103 -1.59 -9.99 -5.27
C GLY A 103 -1.88 -8.64 -5.94
N HIS A 104 -1.95 -7.57 -5.13
CA HIS A 104 -2.07 -6.19 -5.61
C HIS A 104 -0.75 -5.44 -5.60
N VAL A 105 0.23 -5.92 -4.83
CA VAL A 105 1.57 -5.34 -4.70
C VAL A 105 2.65 -6.37 -5.02
N TRP A 106 3.70 -5.93 -5.73
CA TRP A 106 4.78 -6.81 -6.17
C TRP A 106 6.15 -6.10 -6.16
N PRO A 107 7.26 -6.80 -5.84
CA PRO A 107 8.61 -6.28 -6.03
C PRO A 107 8.89 -5.95 -7.48
N SER A 108 9.49 -4.79 -7.75
CA SER A 108 9.77 -4.35 -9.10
C SER A 108 10.93 -3.37 -9.14
N THR A 109 11.42 -3.09 -10.34
CA THR A 109 12.45 -2.08 -10.54
C THR A 109 11.83 -0.70 -10.73
N GLN A 110 12.57 0.36 -10.42
CA GLN A 110 12.12 1.73 -10.71
C GLN A 110 11.84 1.93 -12.22
N ALA A 111 12.66 1.32 -13.08
CA ALA A 111 12.47 1.38 -14.53
C ALA A 111 11.17 0.69 -14.96
N ASP A 112 10.86 -0.48 -14.39
CA ASP A 112 9.60 -1.18 -14.63
C ASP A 112 8.40 -0.37 -14.15
N ASN A 113 8.51 0.28 -12.99
CA ASN A 113 7.43 1.10 -12.45
C ASN A 113 7.11 2.25 -13.39
N LEU A 114 8.16 2.95 -13.84
CA LEU A 114 8.02 4.04 -14.81
C LEU A 114 7.45 3.54 -16.15
N ARG A 115 7.90 2.38 -16.65
CA ARG A 115 7.35 1.77 -17.87
C ARG A 115 5.88 1.39 -17.71
N ARG A 116 5.48 0.79 -16.58
CA ARG A 116 4.08 0.46 -16.30
C ARG A 116 3.22 1.71 -16.17
N MET A 117 3.69 2.74 -15.46
CA MET A 117 3.02 4.03 -15.40
C MET A 117 2.83 4.67 -16.78
N ALA A 118 3.82 4.55 -17.67
CA ALA A 118 3.71 5.04 -19.04
C ALA A 118 2.71 4.21 -19.88
N SER A 119 2.79 2.88 -19.82
CA SER A 119 1.96 1.96 -20.62
C SER A 119 0.48 1.94 -20.24
N ARG A 120 0.15 2.12 -18.95
CA ARG A 120 -1.23 2.24 -18.46
C ARG A 120 -1.87 3.59 -18.81
N GLY A 121 -1.07 4.53 -19.31
CA GLY A 121 -1.34 5.96 -19.18
C GLY A 121 -1.51 6.32 -17.69
N ARG A 122 -1.83 7.59 -17.39
CA ARG A 122 -2.29 7.97 -16.05
C ARG A 122 -3.73 7.48 -15.78
N GLY A 123 -4.08 6.29 -16.28
CA GLY A 123 -5.44 5.76 -16.39
C GLY A 123 -5.63 4.47 -15.61
N GLY A 124 -6.14 4.56 -14.38
CA GLY A 124 -6.58 3.40 -13.60
C GLY A 124 -7.68 2.58 -14.30
N GLY A 125 -7.80 1.31 -13.92
CA GLY A 125 -8.72 0.33 -14.52
C GLY A 125 -10.21 0.68 -14.42
N ARG A 126 -11.06 -0.02 -15.19
CA ARG A 126 -12.52 0.20 -15.28
C ARG A 126 -13.31 -0.30 -14.05
N ARG A 127 -12.67 -0.92 -13.08
CA ARG A 127 -13.29 -1.55 -11.89
C ARG A 127 -13.42 -0.53 -10.76
N TRP A 128 -14.56 -0.49 -10.07
CA TRP A 128 -14.84 0.57 -9.08
C TRP A 128 -13.86 0.57 -7.89
N TRP A 129 -13.30 -0.59 -7.53
CA TRP A 129 -12.29 -0.75 -6.47
C TRP A 129 -10.86 -0.45 -6.93
N VAL A 130 -10.68 -0.21 -8.24
CA VAL A 130 -9.43 0.20 -8.88
C VAL A 130 -9.59 1.64 -9.33
N ARG A 131 -9.54 2.58 -8.38
CA ARG A 131 -9.70 4.01 -8.70
C ARG A 131 -8.37 4.74 -8.77
N ARG A 132 -8.34 5.82 -9.55
CA ARG A 132 -7.17 6.69 -9.70
C ARG A 132 -6.81 7.38 -8.39
N TRP A 133 -5.62 7.05 -7.89
CA TRP A 133 -4.89 7.82 -6.88
C TRP A 133 -3.86 8.77 -7.52
N SER A 134 -3.44 8.44 -8.75
CA SER A 134 -2.55 9.22 -9.61
C SER A 134 -3.27 10.44 -10.18
N GLY A 135 -3.30 11.52 -9.40
CA GLY A 135 -4.00 12.76 -9.73
C GLY A 135 -4.33 13.58 -8.50
N LEU A 136 -4.38 12.93 -7.34
CA LEU A 136 -4.55 13.59 -6.05
C LEU A 136 -3.26 14.28 -5.62
N SER A 137 -3.41 15.50 -5.11
CA SER A 137 -2.41 16.16 -4.27
C SER A 137 -2.08 15.31 -3.04
N ARG A 138 -0.97 15.61 -2.38
CA ARG A 138 -0.58 14.88 -1.14
C ARG A 138 -1.69 14.95 -0.07
N PRO A 139 -2.29 16.13 0.24
CA PRO A 139 -3.38 16.21 1.21
C PRO A 139 -4.60 15.38 0.83
N GLU A 140 -5.08 15.46 -0.41
CA GLU A 140 -6.25 14.71 -0.89
C GLU A 140 -6.01 13.20 -0.80
N ARG A 141 -4.80 12.76 -1.15
CA ARG A 141 -4.39 11.35 -1.02
C ARG A 141 -4.38 10.90 0.42
N ALA A 142 -3.83 11.72 1.32
CA ALA A 142 -3.80 11.43 2.74
C ALA A 142 -5.20 11.34 3.33
N GLU A 143 -6.07 12.27 2.98
CA GLU A 143 -7.46 12.29 3.42
C GLU A 143 -8.22 11.05 2.95
N ARG A 144 -8.14 10.73 1.65
CA ARG A 144 -8.78 9.52 1.10
C ARG A 144 -8.26 8.24 1.75
N SER A 145 -6.96 8.17 2.03
CA SER A 145 -6.36 7.01 2.71
C SER A 145 -6.89 6.86 4.13
N ARG A 146 -6.99 7.96 4.89
CA ARG A 146 -7.58 7.96 6.24
C ARG A 146 -9.07 7.60 6.22
N ALA A 147 -9.83 8.14 5.27
CA ALA A 147 -11.23 7.81 5.10
C ALA A 147 -11.43 6.32 4.79
N LEU A 148 -10.57 5.73 3.93
CA LEU A 148 -10.62 4.32 3.60
C LEU A 148 -10.22 3.43 4.79
N ALA A 149 -9.19 3.80 5.55
CA ALA A 149 -8.82 3.12 6.78
C ALA A 149 -9.92 3.18 7.85
N ALA A 150 -10.62 4.32 7.96
CA ALA A 150 -11.77 4.45 8.86
C ALA A 150 -12.96 3.60 8.40
N ALA A 151 -13.22 3.52 7.09
CA ALA A 151 -14.31 2.76 6.50
C ALA A 151 -14.26 1.25 6.84
N VAL A 152 -13.06 0.70 7.05
CA VAL A 152 -12.85 -0.73 7.33
C VAL A 152 -12.47 -1.03 8.78
N ARG A 153 -12.46 -0.02 9.68
CA ARG A 153 -11.92 -0.17 11.04
C ARG A 153 -12.62 -1.26 11.85
N ASP A 154 -13.92 -1.45 11.62
CA ASP A 154 -14.76 -2.43 12.32
C ASP A 154 -14.94 -3.72 11.48
N GLY A 155 -14.06 -3.95 10.50
CA GLY A 155 -14.18 -4.99 9.50
C GLY A 155 -14.58 -4.46 8.13
N TRP A 156 -14.58 -5.33 7.12
CA TRP A 156 -14.87 -4.95 5.74
C TRP A 156 -16.36 -4.61 5.55
N ASP A 157 -16.66 -3.34 5.30
CA ASP A 157 -17.97 -2.85 4.85
C ASP A 157 -17.83 -2.32 3.41
N GLU A 158 -18.29 -3.11 2.44
CA GLU A 158 -18.18 -2.77 1.03
C GLU A 158 -18.87 -1.45 0.68
N ALA A 159 -20.01 -1.15 1.32
CA ALA A 159 -20.74 0.08 1.05
C ALA A 159 -19.96 1.30 1.54
N ARG A 160 -19.33 1.24 2.71
CA ARG A 160 -18.42 2.31 3.21
C ARG A 160 -17.20 2.47 2.31
N VAL A 161 -16.54 1.36 1.96
CA VAL A 161 -15.38 1.38 1.05
C VAL A 161 -15.75 1.98 -0.29
N ARG A 162 -16.86 1.53 -0.89
CA ARG A 162 -17.35 2.04 -2.17
C ARG A 162 -17.71 3.52 -2.07
N ARG A 163 -18.29 4.01 -0.98
CA ARG A 163 -18.54 5.46 -0.82
C ARG A 163 -17.24 6.27 -0.88
N VAL A 164 -16.23 5.89 -0.08
CA VAL A 164 -14.91 6.57 -0.10
C VAL A 164 -14.27 6.50 -1.47
N LEU A 165 -14.28 5.31 -2.08
CA LEU A 165 -13.70 5.12 -3.39
C LEU A 165 -14.52 5.77 -4.49
N MET A 166 -15.82 6.05 -4.37
CA MET A 166 -16.61 6.68 -5.43
C MET A 166 -16.76 8.18 -5.28
N THR A 167 -16.38 8.78 -4.14
CA THR A 167 -16.41 10.24 -3.94
C THR A 167 -15.70 10.96 -5.08
N ILE A 168 -16.46 11.61 -5.96
CA ILE A 168 -15.90 12.39 -7.07
C ILE A 168 -15.15 13.55 -6.45
N ASP A 169 -13.86 13.62 -6.77
CA ASP A 169 -13.07 14.78 -6.43
C ASP A 169 -13.54 15.93 -7.34
N PRO A 170 -14.02 17.06 -6.81
CA PRO A 170 -14.44 18.19 -7.63
C PRO A 170 -13.32 18.71 -8.56
N ALA A 171 -12.04 18.47 -8.24
CA ALA A 171 -10.91 18.76 -9.12
C ALA A 171 -10.73 17.74 -10.28
N GLN A 172 -11.47 16.63 -10.29
CA GLN A 172 -11.50 15.62 -11.35
C GLN A 172 -12.67 15.80 -12.33
N LEU A 173 -13.40 16.92 -12.27
CA LEU A 173 -14.32 17.27 -13.37
C LEU A 173 -13.53 17.29 -14.69
N PRO A 174 -14.04 16.67 -15.76
CA PRO A 174 -13.34 16.67 -17.03
C PRO A 174 -13.15 18.12 -17.48
N LEU A 175 -11.96 18.42 -18.00
CA LEU A 175 -11.59 19.73 -18.55
C LEU A 175 -12.33 20.06 -19.87
N PHE A 176 -13.41 19.33 -20.18
CA PHE A 176 -14.19 19.43 -21.39
C PHE A 176 -15.67 19.23 -21.04
N ASP A 177 -16.46 20.25 -21.34
CA ASP A 177 -17.92 20.25 -21.43
C ASP A 177 -18.39 19.69 -22.78
#